data_AF-A0A8C9TCU4-F1
#
_entry.id   AF-A0A8C9TCU4-F1
#
_cell.length_a   1.000
_cell.length_b   1.000
_cell.length_c   1.000
_cell.angle_alpha   90.00
_cell.angle_beta   90.00
_cell.angle_gamma   90.00
#
_symmetry.space_group_name_H-M   'P 1'
#
loop_
_entity.id
_entity.type
_entity.pdbx_description
1 polymer ?
#
loop_
_entity_poly.entity_id
_entity_poly.type
_entity_poly.pdbx_seq_one_letter_code
_entity_poly.pdbx_strand_id
1 'polypeptide(L)'
;MSCCRESLRLYQQISHHTDLPLVCAQYRQVRFYEGVLDLCLTAADKKDPQRLGPHFYRNGEPEEDAAGQQAFQERLSCYKCITDTLQELVAQSTAAPQSPSVPKQPGPPVLTSDPNMLSNEDAAAHFEQLLSLAQKSQDELFHIALYNWLIQADLTEKLLEINSPYLEEHLMRMIKQDQNKVRSMDLLWRYYEKSRSFSKAAHVLARLAEMHSTEISLKQRLEYISRAILSAKSCCTSSQGADGEFLHELEEKMEVVRIQVQIQETLKKQYSQHPSVQGALSQLDSELMDITKLYGEFADHFRLSECKLAIIHCAGHSDPILVHSLWQEILEKELSDSVTMSPADRMRALSLKLVSLGKMYAGTPRYFPLEFLVKYLEQEVCRLNWDVGFVTFTLQEIGVQLPRLLEVYDHLFKTRDPCWQRLKKPLHLVECIHVLLSGYVADPSRVPAYDRRRFTNVCLDNICGYLVELQSLSPSAALQRIIGNFKTLQAKLEKVH
;
A
#
# COMPACT_ATOMS: atom_id res chain seq x y z
N MET A 1 -30.16 6.69 46.12
CA MET A 1 -29.16 7.70 45.67
C MET A 1 -28.75 8.70 46.75
N SER A 2 -29.65 9.31 47.55
CA SER A 2 -29.22 10.29 48.58
C SER A 2 -28.28 9.68 49.64
N CYS A 3 -28.59 8.49 50.16
CA CYS A 3 -27.72 7.80 51.13
C CYS A 3 -26.33 7.47 50.57
N CYS A 4 -26.21 7.16 49.28
CA CYS A 4 -24.92 6.89 48.61
C CYS A 4 -24.07 8.16 48.47
N ARG A 5 -24.72 9.31 48.21
CA ARG A 5 -24.05 10.62 48.15
C ARG A 5 -23.58 11.07 49.54
N GLU A 6 -24.35 10.75 50.58
CA GLU A 6 -23.98 11.06 51.96
C GLU A 6 -22.85 10.16 52.47
N SER A 7 -22.90 8.85 52.17
CA SER A 7 -21.78 7.95 52.48
C SER A 7 -20.51 8.34 51.72
N LEU A 8 -20.62 8.78 50.47
CA LEU A 8 -19.48 9.26 49.69
C LEU A 8 -18.80 10.45 50.37
N ARG A 9 -19.57 11.42 50.85
CA ARG A 9 -19.02 12.58 51.59
C ARG A 9 -18.28 12.16 52.85
N LEU A 10 -18.80 11.18 53.59
CA LEU A 10 -18.14 10.66 54.81
C LEU A 10 -16.85 9.93 54.45
N TYR A 11 -16.87 9.04 53.45
CA TYR A 11 -15.66 8.33 53.01
C TYR A 11 -14.60 9.27 52.41
N GLN A 12 -15.02 10.33 51.71
CA GLN A 12 -14.11 11.37 51.22
C GLN A 12 -13.38 12.07 52.36
N GLN A 13 -13.97 12.21 53.56
CA GLN A 13 -13.30 12.80 54.71
C GLN A 13 -12.16 11.90 55.25
N ILE A 14 -12.35 10.59 55.26
CA ILE A 14 -11.42 9.58 55.81
C ILE A 14 -10.64 8.79 54.73
N SER A 15 -10.54 9.30 53.50
CA SER A 15 -10.06 8.54 52.35
C SER A 15 -8.61 8.02 52.46
N HIS A 16 -7.76 8.60 53.34
CA HIS A 16 -6.39 8.14 53.57
C HIS A 16 -6.31 6.74 54.22
N HIS A 17 -7.30 6.38 55.05
CA HIS A 17 -7.34 5.13 55.82
C HIS A 17 -8.44 4.16 55.37
N THR A 18 -9.14 4.49 54.28
CA THR A 18 -10.27 3.69 53.79
C THR A 18 -9.78 2.55 52.91
N ASP A 19 -10.34 1.36 53.12
CA ASP A 19 -10.18 0.21 52.20
C ASP A 19 -10.98 0.48 50.91
N LEU A 20 -10.32 1.16 49.96
CA LEU A 20 -10.91 1.57 48.69
C LEU A 20 -11.50 0.38 47.91
N PRO A 21 -10.80 -0.76 47.72
CA PRO A 21 -11.38 -1.93 47.06
C PRO A 21 -12.73 -2.38 47.63
N LEU A 22 -12.86 -2.44 48.96
CA LEU A 22 -14.09 -2.89 49.61
C LEU A 22 -15.24 -1.91 49.39
N VAL A 23 -15.00 -0.61 49.59
CA VAL A 23 -16.04 0.43 49.41
C VAL A 23 -16.43 0.54 47.93
N CYS A 24 -15.46 0.45 47.01
CA CYS A 24 -15.74 0.45 45.58
C CYS A 24 -16.55 -0.79 45.15
N ALA A 25 -16.30 -1.96 45.74
CA ALA A 25 -17.14 -3.15 45.51
C ALA A 25 -18.59 -2.93 45.95
N GLN A 26 -18.83 -2.30 47.10
CA GLN A 26 -20.17 -1.97 47.58
C GLN A 26 -20.87 -0.95 46.68
N TYR A 27 -20.16 0.10 46.24
CA TYR A 27 -20.70 1.09 45.30
C TYR A 27 -21.03 0.51 43.93
N ARG A 28 -20.24 -0.46 43.45
CA ARG A 28 -20.54 -1.20 42.22
C ARG A 28 -21.84 -2.01 42.33
N GLN A 29 -22.08 -2.68 43.46
CA GLN A 29 -23.31 -3.46 43.68
C GLN A 29 -24.58 -2.59 43.60
N VAL A 30 -24.50 -1.34 44.05
CA VAL A 30 -25.61 -0.38 43.98
C VAL A 30 -25.58 0.50 42.72
N ARG A 31 -24.73 0.16 41.73
CA ARG A 31 -24.57 0.87 40.44
C ARG A 31 -24.21 2.35 40.59
N PHE A 32 -23.55 2.72 41.69
CA PHE A 32 -23.12 4.09 41.98
C PHE A 32 -21.70 4.34 41.48
N TYR A 33 -21.50 4.24 40.16
CA TYR A 33 -20.19 4.34 39.51
C TYR A 33 -19.55 5.75 39.61
N GLU A 34 -20.36 6.81 39.59
CA GLU A 34 -19.91 8.19 39.82
C GLU A 34 -19.18 8.33 41.16
N GLY A 35 -19.71 7.69 42.22
CA GLY A 35 -19.09 7.71 43.54
C GLY A 35 -17.79 6.93 43.63
N VAL A 36 -17.62 5.88 42.83
CA VAL A 36 -16.34 5.15 42.74
C VAL A 36 -15.26 6.06 42.17
N LEU A 37 -15.57 6.75 41.06
CA LEU A 37 -14.65 7.69 40.42
C LEU A 37 -14.24 8.81 41.39
N ASP A 38 -15.22 9.52 41.95
CA ASP A 38 -14.97 10.67 42.84
C ASP A 38 -14.22 10.27 44.11
N LEU A 39 -14.54 9.11 44.70
CA LEU A 39 -13.86 8.63 45.91
C LEU A 39 -12.40 8.29 45.61
N CYS A 40 -12.14 7.56 44.53
CA CYS A 40 -10.79 7.16 44.14
C CYS A 40 -9.91 8.35 43.77
N LEU A 41 -10.43 9.33 43.02
CA LEU A 41 -9.72 10.56 42.69
C LEU A 41 -9.42 11.38 43.96
N THR A 42 -10.42 11.53 44.84
CA THR A 42 -10.23 12.23 46.13
C THR A 42 -9.21 11.52 47.02
N ALA A 43 -9.21 10.19 47.03
CA ALA A 43 -8.25 9.39 47.78
C ALA A 43 -6.83 9.52 47.22
N ALA A 44 -6.67 9.54 45.90
CA ALA A 44 -5.39 9.73 45.24
C ALA A 44 -4.77 11.10 45.56
N ASP A 45 -5.58 12.18 45.54
CA ASP A 45 -5.12 13.53 45.90
C ASP A 45 -4.77 13.66 47.38
N LYS A 46 -5.51 12.96 48.24
CA LYS A 46 -5.27 12.96 49.68
C LYS A 46 -4.04 12.14 50.08
N LYS A 47 -3.77 11.02 49.40
CA LYS A 47 -2.55 10.23 49.64
C LYS A 47 -1.28 10.91 49.14
N ASP A 48 -1.38 11.75 48.10
CA ASP A 48 -0.27 12.56 47.60
C ASP A 48 -0.60 14.08 47.55
N PRO A 49 -0.68 14.77 48.70
CA PRO A 49 -1.00 16.21 48.74
C PRO A 49 0.11 17.08 48.12
N GLN A 50 1.35 16.58 48.13
CA GLN A 50 2.53 17.30 47.63
C GLN A 50 2.75 17.12 46.13
N ARG A 51 1.96 16.26 45.47
CA ARG A 51 2.09 15.90 44.04
C ARG A 51 3.48 15.36 43.70
N LEU A 52 4.03 14.53 44.58
CA LEU A 52 5.30 13.84 44.36
C LEU A 52 5.18 12.80 43.23
N GLY A 53 4.04 12.13 43.10
CA GLY A 53 3.79 11.15 42.04
C GLY A 53 3.85 11.76 40.63
N PRO A 54 3.10 12.84 40.33
CA PRO A 54 3.20 13.53 39.04
C PRO A 54 4.61 14.04 38.72
N HIS A 55 5.33 14.53 39.73
CA HIS A 55 6.71 14.99 39.57
C HIS A 55 7.66 13.83 39.22
N PHE A 56 7.55 12.71 39.93
CA PHE A 56 8.28 11.47 39.64
C PHE A 56 8.06 11.00 38.19
N TYR A 57 6.81 11.02 37.74
CA TYR A 57 6.46 10.67 36.37
C TYR A 57 7.11 11.62 35.37
N ARG A 58 6.92 12.94 35.51
CA ARG A 58 7.48 13.94 34.57
C ARG A 58 9.01 13.88 34.46
N ASN A 59 9.71 13.52 35.54
CA ASN A 59 11.17 13.44 35.56
C ASN A 59 11.74 12.13 35.01
N GLY A 60 10.91 11.24 34.47
CA GLY A 60 11.39 10.02 33.82
C GLY A 60 11.54 8.82 34.76
N GLU A 61 10.83 8.82 35.91
CA GLU A 61 10.84 7.72 36.89
C GLU A 61 12.26 7.39 37.42
N PRO A 62 12.98 8.37 37.99
CA PRO A 62 14.35 8.16 38.46
C PRO A 62 14.39 7.17 39.64
N GLU A 63 15.23 6.13 39.53
CA GLU A 63 15.34 5.08 40.57
C GLU A 63 15.76 5.61 41.95
N GLU A 64 16.38 6.79 42.00
CA GLU A 64 16.84 7.42 43.24
C GLU A 64 15.70 8.06 44.06
N ASP A 65 14.55 8.35 43.45
CA ASP A 65 13.41 9.01 44.10
C ASP A 65 12.40 7.99 44.66
N ALA A 66 12.77 7.32 45.74
CA ALA A 66 11.91 6.33 46.41
C ALA A 66 10.60 6.93 46.94
N ALA A 67 10.61 8.20 47.36
CA ALA A 67 9.42 8.90 47.85
C ALA A 67 8.43 9.18 46.72
N GLY A 68 8.92 9.65 45.57
CA GLY A 68 8.14 9.82 44.35
C GLY A 68 7.58 8.51 43.81
N GLN A 69 8.38 7.43 43.82
CA GLN A 69 7.93 6.10 43.41
C GLN A 69 6.80 5.57 44.30
N GLN A 70 6.91 5.73 45.63
CA GLN A 70 5.87 5.32 46.56
C GLN A 70 4.56 6.10 46.32
N ALA A 71 4.65 7.42 46.22
CA ALA A 71 3.48 8.27 45.95
C ALA A 71 2.81 7.91 44.61
N PHE A 72 3.60 7.63 43.57
CA PHE A 72 3.12 7.17 42.27
C PHE A 72 2.36 5.84 42.38
N GLN A 73 2.93 4.85 43.07
CA GLN A 73 2.31 3.53 43.26
C GLN A 73 1.00 3.61 44.08
N GLU A 74 0.97 4.45 45.11
CA GLU A 74 -0.23 4.68 45.91
C GLU A 74 -1.36 5.31 45.08
N ARG A 75 -1.05 6.28 44.21
CA ARG A 75 -2.05 6.85 43.28
C ARG A 75 -2.53 5.81 42.27
N LEU A 76 -1.63 5.03 41.66
CA LEU A 76 -1.99 3.93 40.75
C LEU A 76 -2.93 2.91 41.41
N SER A 77 -2.71 2.57 42.69
CA SER A 77 -3.58 1.66 43.44
C SER A 77 -5.01 2.20 43.57
N CYS A 78 -5.16 3.52 43.68
CA CYS A 78 -6.47 4.17 43.75
C CYS A 78 -7.16 4.15 42.38
N TYR A 79 -6.42 4.45 41.30
CA TYR A 79 -6.95 4.40 39.94
C TYR A 79 -7.32 2.99 39.49
N LYS A 80 -6.63 1.96 40.01
CA LYS A 80 -6.92 0.57 39.71
C LYS A 80 -8.38 0.21 40.03
N CYS A 81 -8.93 0.73 41.13
CA CYS A 81 -10.33 0.50 41.47
C CYS A 81 -11.29 1.05 40.40
N ILE A 82 -10.94 2.17 39.75
CA ILE A 82 -11.70 2.76 38.65
C ILE A 82 -11.57 1.91 37.39
N THR A 83 -10.34 1.50 37.02
CA THR A 83 -10.11 0.67 35.84
C THR A 83 -10.73 -0.72 35.98
N ASP A 84 -10.71 -1.31 37.18
CA ASP A 84 -11.38 -2.59 37.46
C ASP A 84 -12.90 -2.47 37.30
N THR A 85 -13.48 -1.32 37.72
CA THR A 85 -14.90 -1.02 37.51
C THR A 85 -15.23 -0.89 36.02
N LEU A 86 -14.41 -0.18 35.26
CA LEU A 86 -14.56 -0.06 33.81
C LEU A 86 -14.41 -1.42 33.12
N GLN A 87 -13.45 -2.25 33.54
CA GLN A 87 -13.23 -3.59 33.01
C GLN A 87 -14.45 -4.50 33.21
N GLU A 88 -15.07 -4.45 34.39
CA GLU A 88 -16.29 -5.20 34.67
C GLU A 88 -17.47 -4.75 33.80
N LEU A 89 -17.64 -3.44 33.61
CA LEU A 89 -18.69 -2.90 32.74
C LEU A 89 -18.49 -3.32 31.28
N VAL A 90 -17.24 -3.28 30.78
CA VAL A 90 -16.91 -3.76 29.43
C VAL A 90 -17.23 -5.25 29.31
N ALA A 91 -16.75 -6.07 30.25
CA ALA A 91 -17.00 -7.51 30.23
C ALA A 91 -18.49 -7.86 30.23
N GLN A 92 -19.30 -7.15 31.03
CA GLN A 92 -20.75 -7.30 31.08
C GLN A 92 -21.42 -6.85 29.77
N SER A 93 -20.97 -5.75 29.16
CA SER A 93 -21.54 -5.26 27.89
C SER A 93 -21.30 -6.22 26.71
N THR A 94 -20.18 -6.95 26.73
CA THR A 94 -19.79 -7.90 25.67
C THR A 94 -20.23 -9.33 25.94
N ALA A 95 -20.82 -9.61 27.10
CA ALA A 95 -21.24 -10.96 27.46
C ALA A 95 -22.30 -11.45 26.47
N ALA A 96 -22.09 -12.64 25.88
CA ALA A 96 -23.08 -13.22 24.98
C ALA A 96 -24.42 -13.38 25.73
N PRO A 97 -25.57 -13.06 25.09
CA PRO A 97 -26.85 -13.37 25.69
C PRO A 97 -26.87 -14.88 25.97
N GLN A 98 -27.04 -15.27 27.24
CA GLN A 98 -27.07 -16.67 27.60
C GLN A 98 -28.15 -17.36 26.76
N SER A 99 -27.74 -18.23 25.83
CA SER A 99 -28.65 -19.12 25.12
C SER A 99 -29.48 -19.85 26.17
N PRO A 100 -30.83 -19.82 26.10
CA PRO A 100 -31.64 -20.50 27.10
C PRO A 100 -31.28 -21.98 27.06
N SER A 101 -30.63 -22.45 28.12
CA SER A 101 -30.32 -23.86 28.27
C SER A 101 -31.65 -24.60 28.34
N VAL A 102 -31.86 -25.55 27.43
CA VAL A 102 -33.07 -26.38 27.41
C VAL A 102 -33.25 -27.01 28.80
N PRO A 103 -34.33 -26.68 29.54
CA PRO A 103 -34.54 -27.25 30.86
C PRO A 103 -34.63 -28.78 30.76
N LYS A 104 -33.86 -29.50 31.59
CA LYS A 104 -33.94 -30.98 31.66
C LYS A 104 -35.26 -31.50 32.23
N GLN A 105 -36.20 -30.63 32.59
CA GLN A 105 -37.51 -30.97 33.14
C GLN A 105 -38.62 -30.19 32.43
N PRO A 106 -39.77 -30.83 32.11
CA PRO A 106 -40.95 -30.13 31.61
C PRO A 106 -41.51 -29.22 32.71
N GLY A 107 -41.41 -27.91 32.51
CA GLY A 107 -41.92 -26.87 33.39
C GLY A 107 -41.84 -25.52 32.69
N PRO A 108 -42.55 -24.48 33.16
CA PRO A 108 -42.42 -23.14 32.60
C PRO A 108 -40.95 -22.71 32.62
N PRO A 109 -40.47 -21.98 31.59
CA PRO A 109 -39.08 -21.59 31.50
C PRO A 109 -38.68 -20.84 32.76
N VAL A 110 -37.69 -21.38 33.48
CA VAL A 110 -37.08 -20.70 34.61
C VAL A 110 -36.30 -19.52 34.03
N LEU A 111 -36.95 -18.37 33.95
CA LEU A 111 -36.30 -17.08 33.76
C LEU A 111 -35.56 -16.73 35.06
N THR A 112 -34.49 -17.44 35.39
CA THR A 112 -33.52 -16.95 36.37
C THR A 112 -32.62 -15.93 35.67
N SER A 113 -33.21 -14.83 35.22
CA SER A 113 -32.48 -13.58 35.09
C SER A 113 -32.35 -13.04 36.52
N ASP A 114 -31.16 -13.14 37.10
CA ASP A 114 -30.88 -12.55 38.42
C ASP A 114 -31.37 -11.09 38.42
N PRO A 115 -32.14 -10.62 39.43
CA PRO A 115 -32.63 -9.24 39.49
C PRO A 115 -31.52 -8.18 39.48
N ASN A 116 -30.28 -8.58 39.79
CA ASN A 116 -29.10 -7.74 39.80
C ASN A 116 -28.31 -7.74 38.48
N MET A 117 -28.63 -8.60 37.51
CA MET A 117 -27.91 -8.64 36.25
C MET A 117 -28.21 -7.37 35.44
N LEU A 118 -27.17 -6.59 35.12
CA LEU A 118 -27.30 -5.48 34.17
C LEU A 118 -27.57 -6.07 32.78
N SER A 119 -28.44 -5.40 32.01
CA SER A 119 -28.51 -5.68 30.59
C SER A 119 -27.22 -5.22 29.91
N ASN A 120 -26.88 -5.82 28.77
CA ASN A 120 -25.70 -5.42 28.01
C ASN A 120 -25.75 -3.94 27.58
N GLU A 121 -26.95 -3.45 27.25
CA GLU A 121 -27.19 -2.06 26.86
C GLU A 121 -26.99 -1.10 28.04
N ASP A 122 -27.50 -1.45 29.23
CA ASP A 122 -27.31 -0.64 30.44
C ASP A 122 -25.84 -0.62 30.88
N ALA A 123 -25.13 -1.76 30.77
CA ALA A 123 -23.71 -1.85 31.07
C ALA A 123 -22.89 -0.95 30.13
N ALA A 124 -23.20 -0.95 28.82
CA ALA A 124 -22.58 -0.06 27.85
C ALA A 124 -22.89 1.42 28.14
N ALA A 125 -24.13 1.75 28.50
CA ALA A 125 -24.53 3.12 28.85
C ALA A 125 -23.79 3.63 30.10
N HIS A 126 -23.65 2.78 31.13
CA HIS A 126 -22.90 3.10 32.33
C HIS A 126 -21.40 3.23 32.06
N PHE A 127 -20.84 2.40 31.18
CA PHE A 127 -19.47 2.53 30.72
C PHE A 127 -19.22 3.89 30.06
N GLU A 128 -20.05 4.27 29.08
CA GLU A 128 -19.93 5.56 28.38
C GLU A 128 -20.11 6.75 29.34
N GLN A 129 -21.06 6.65 30.28
CA GLN A 129 -21.25 7.67 31.31
C GLN A 129 -20.00 7.80 32.19
N LEU A 130 -19.46 6.69 32.70
CA LEU A 130 -18.27 6.70 33.56
C LEU A 130 -17.04 7.22 32.81
N LEU A 131 -16.87 6.83 31.55
CA LEU A 131 -15.81 7.32 30.68
C LEU A 131 -15.92 8.84 30.46
N SER A 132 -17.13 9.35 30.21
CA SER A 132 -17.37 10.79 30.06
C SER A 132 -17.08 11.60 31.32
N LEU A 133 -17.28 11.00 32.51
CA LEU A 133 -16.93 11.62 33.79
C LEU A 133 -15.42 11.57 34.02
N ALA A 134 -14.78 10.44 33.72
CA ALA A 134 -13.33 10.28 33.82
C ALA A 134 -12.57 11.32 32.95
N GLN A 135 -13.07 11.60 31.74
CA GLN A 135 -12.50 12.60 30.85
C GLN A 135 -12.51 14.03 31.43
N LYS A 136 -13.45 14.36 32.32
CA LYS A 136 -13.54 15.69 32.96
C LYS A 136 -12.54 15.89 34.10
N SER A 137 -11.85 14.83 34.52
CA SER A 137 -10.82 14.91 35.55
C SER A 137 -9.68 15.82 35.11
N GLN A 138 -9.07 16.53 36.07
CA GLN A 138 -7.89 17.38 35.86
C GLN A 138 -6.58 16.67 36.27
N ASP A 139 -6.67 15.40 36.65
CA ASP A 139 -5.54 14.62 37.15
C ASP A 139 -4.79 13.92 36.01
N GLU A 140 -3.63 14.45 35.65
CA GLU A 140 -2.76 13.94 34.58
C GLU A 140 -2.40 12.46 34.77
N LEU A 141 -2.04 12.03 35.98
CA LEU A 141 -1.66 10.64 36.23
C LEU A 141 -2.83 9.68 36.09
N PHE A 142 -4.03 10.12 36.45
CA PHE A 142 -5.23 9.34 36.22
C PHE A 142 -5.50 9.15 34.73
N HIS A 143 -5.38 10.22 33.94
CA HIS A 143 -5.50 10.15 32.47
C HIS A 143 -4.51 9.16 31.87
N ILE A 144 -3.25 9.19 32.31
CA ILE A 144 -2.22 8.24 31.88
C ILE A 144 -2.61 6.79 32.25
N ALA A 145 -3.05 6.55 33.48
CA ALA A 145 -3.51 5.23 33.91
C ALA A 145 -4.71 4.73 33.09
N LEU A 146 -5.65 5.63 32.77
CA LEU A 146 -6.81 5.34 31.94
C LEU A 146 -6.40 4.99 30.50
N TYR A 147 -5.45 5.71 29.89
CA TYR A 147 -4.97 5.41 28.54
C TYR A 147 -4.26 4.06 28.48
N ASN A 148 -3.39 3.78 29.44
CA ASN A 148 -2.74 2.48 29.56
C ASN A 148 -3.77 1.36 29.67
N TRP A 149 -4.82 1.53 30.47
CA TRP A 149 -5.89 0.55 30.58
C TRP A 149 -6.67 0.39 29.27
N LEU A 150 -7.04 1.48 28.59
CA LEU A 150 -7.73 1.43 27.28
C LEU A 150 -6.91 0.69 26.22
N ILE A 151 -5.58 0.90 26.20
CA ILE A 151 -4.66 0.20 25.29
C ILE A 151 -4.59 -1.30 25.64
N GLN A 152 -4.51 -1.64 26.93
CA GLN A 152 -4.48 -3.04 27.40
C GLN A 152 -5.79 -3.78 27.12
N ALA A 153 -6.93 -3.09 27.23
CA ALA A 153 -8.26 -3.62 26.95
C ALA A 153 -8.62 -3.64 25.44
N ASP A 154 -7.70 -3.23 24.56
CA ASP A 154 -7.88 -3.09 23.11
C ASP A 154 -8.99 -2.13 22.67
N LEU A 155 -9.33 -1.16 23.53
CA LEU A 155 -10.33 -0.11 23.28
C LEU A 155 -9.68 1.14 22.65
N THR A 156 -8.85 0.93 21.64
CA THR A 156 -8.04 1.97 21.00
C THR A 156 -8.88 3.00 20.25
N GLU A 157 -9.98 2.58 19.61
CA GLU A 157 -10.90 3.52 18.94
C GLU A 157 -11.55 4.49 19.96
N LYS A 158 -11.90 3.99 21.15
CA LYS A 158 -12.41 4.83 22.25
C LYS A 158 -11.35 5.79 22.77
N LEU A 159 -10.09 5.35 22.86
CA LEU A 159 -8.98 6.24 23.20
C LEU A 159 -8.84 7.41 22.21
N LEU A 160 -9.03 7.15 20.91
CA LEU A 160 -8.94 8.17 19.86
C LEU A 160 -10.13 9.15 19.84
N GLU A 161 -11.27 8.77 20.40
CA GLU A 161 -12.42 9.67 20.61
C GLU A 161 -12.17 10.66 21.77
N ILE A 162 -11.27 10.33 22.70
CA ILE A 162 -10.94 11.16 23.85
C ILE A 162 -10.09 12.35 23.40
N ASN A 163 -10.69 13.54 23.40
CA ASN A 163 -9.96 14.78 23.17
C ASN A 163 -9.24 15.21 24.46
N SER A 164 -8.05 14.65 24.71
CA SER A 164 -7.22 15.01 25.86
C SER A 164 -5.88 15.63 25.43
N PRO A 165 -5.42 16.68 26.15
CA PRO A 165 -4.12 17.29 25.90
C PRO A 165 -2.93 16.40 26.34
N TYR A 166 -3.16 15.40 27.21
CA TYR A 166 -2.09 14.57 27.78
C TYR A 166 -1.72 13.36 26.91
N LEU A 167 -2.57 13.00 25.95
CA LEU A 167 -2.43 11.78 25.17
C LEU A 167 -1.19 11.82 24.24
N GLU A 168 -0.93 12.96 23.60
CA GLU A 168 0.24 13.13 22.71
C GLU A 168 1.55 12.88 23.46
N GLU A 169 1.74 13.55 24.60
CA GLU A 169 2.96 13.44 25.41
C GLU A 169 3.17 12.02 25.96
N HIS A 170 2.09 11.38 26.40
CA HIS A 170 2.12 10.01 26.88
C HIS A 170 2.53 9.01 25.79
N LEU A 171 1.93 9.08 24.59
CA LEU A 171 2.28 8.23 23.46
C LEU A 171 3.74 8.45 23.02
N MET A 172 4.20 9.70 22.97
CA MET A 172 5.60 10.01 22.68
C MET A 172 6.56 9.42 23.71
N ARG A 173 6.19 9.39 24.99
CA ARG A 173 6.99 8.77 26.04
C ARG A 173 7.06 7.25 25.89
N MET A 174 5.92 6.60 25.62
CA MET A 174 5.89 5.15 25.35
C MET A 174 6.80 4.76 24.18
N ILE A 175 6.84 5.59 23.13
CA ILE A 175 7.75 5.39 21.98
C ILE A 175 9.22 5.49 22.39
N LYS A 176 9.58 6.39 23.31
CA LYS A 176 10.95 6.55 23.82
C LYS A 176 11.39 5.41 24.73
N GLN A 177 10.46 4.81 25.49
CA GLN A 177 10.72 3.70 26.41
C GLN A 177 10.71 2.32 25.70
N ASP A 178 10.61 2.30 24.37
CA ASP A 178 10.68 1.14 23.45
C ASP A 178 9.69 -0.01 23.72
N GLN A 179 8.71 0.19 24.61
CA GLN A 179 7.62 -0.76 24.80
C GLN A 179 6.64 -0.69 23.62
N ASN A 180 6.59 -1.74 22.80
CA ASN A 180 5.67 -1.86 21.66
C ASN A 180 5.66 -0.61 20.76
N LYS A 181 6.86 -0.12 20.39
CA LYS A 181 7.06 1.11 19.61
C LYS A 181 6.17 1.21 18.36
N VAL A 182 5.99 0.11 17.63
CA VAL A 182 5.13 0.04 16.44
C VAL A 182 3.68 0.39 16.80
N ARG A 183 3.10 -0.27 17.81
CA ARG A 183 1.71 -0.05 18.25
C ARG A 183 1.50 1.37 18.77
N SER A 184 2.45 1.88 19.54
CA SER A 184 2.39 3.24 20.09
C SER A 184 2.46 4.32 18.99
N MET A 185 3.33 4.12 17.99
CA MET A 185 3.39 4.99 16.81
C MET A 185 2.12 4.88 15.95
N ASP A 186 1.54 3.68 15.83
CA ASP A 186 0.30 3.45 15.09
C ASP A 186 -0.87 4.24 15.70
N LEU A 187 -0.98 4.22 17.03
CA LEU A 187 -1.96 5.04 17.76
C LEU A 187 -1.70 6.53 17.60
N LEU A 188 -0.43 6.95 17.60
CA LEU A 188 -0.06 8.36 17.52
C LEU A 188 -0.46 9.00 16.18
N TRP A 189 -0.22 8.33 15.04
CA TRP A 189 -0.63 8.91 13.76
C TRP A 189 -2.16 8.95 13.62
N ARG A 190 -2.88 7.93 14.13
CA ARG A 190 -4.36 7.93 14.14
C ARG A 190 -4.91 9.08 14.96
N TYR A 191 -4.30 9.36 16.12
CA TYR A 191 -4.63 10.52 16.94
C TYR A 191 -4.41 11.84 16.18
N TYR A 192 -3.30 11.96 15.45
CA TYR A 192 -3.05 13.15 14.62
C TYR A 192 -4.04 13.32 13.46
N GLU A 193 -4.47 12.24 12.81
CA GLU A 193 -5.53 12.32 11.80
C GLU A 193 -6.86 12.80 12.41
N LYS A 194 -7.26 12.25 13.58
CA LYS A 194 -8.50 12.63 14.27
C LYS A 194 -8.48 14.07 14.76
N SER A 195 -7.34 14.54 15.28
CA SER A 195 -7.13 15.93 15.71
C SER A 195 -6.88 16.91 14.56
N ARG A 196 -6.92 16.44 13.29
CA ARG A 196 -6.65 17.22 12.07
C ARG A 196 -5.22 17.80 11.96
N SER A 197 -4.27 17.22 12.68
CA SER A 197 -2.85 17.56 12.61
C SER A 197 -2.11 16.73 11.54
N PHE A 198 -2.52 16.87 10.27
CA PHE A 198 -2.06 16.00 9.17
C PHE A 198 -0.55 16.02 8.91
N SER A 199 0.13 17.15 9.10
CA SER A 199 1.60 17.24 8.95
C SER A 199 2.32 16.33 9.95
N LYS A 200 1.93 16.36 11.23
CA LYS A 200 2.49 15.45 12.26
C LYS A 200 2.17 13.98 11.94
N ALA A 201 0.95 13.69 11.48
CA ALA A 201 0.57 12.34 11.07
C ALA A 201 1.47 11.81 9.95
N ALA A 202 1.71 12.61 8.91
CA ALA A 202 2.57 12.25 7.79
C ALA A 202 4.00 11.91 8.23
N HIS A 203 4.59 12.68 9.15
CA HIS A 203 5.92 12.41 9.70
C HIS A 203 5.98 11.12 10.52
N VAL A 204 4.97 10.83 11.34
CA VAL A 204 4.91 9.56 12.10
C VAL A 204 4.78 8.37 11.15
N LEU A 205 3.93 8.47 10.12
CA LEU A 205 3.74 7.44 9.10
C LEU A 205 5.02 7.20 8.28
N ALA A 206 5.74 8.26 7.89
CA ALA A 206 7.03 8.15 7.20
C ALA A 206 8.04 7.39 8.05
N ARG A 207 8.15 7.77 9.34
CA ARG A 207 9.05 7.10 10.30
C ARG A 207 8.66 5.64 10.55
N LEU A 208 7.36 5.32 10.60
CA LEU A 208 6.87 3.94 10.69
C LEU A 208 7.30 3.12 9.47
N ALA A 209 7.17 3.70 8.28
CA ALA A 209 7.52 3.02 7.04
C ALA A 209 9.02 2.78 6.90
N GLU A 210 9.88 3.66 7.44
CA GLU A 210 11.35 3.54 7.39
C GLU A 210 11.95 2.70 8.52
N MET A 211 11.24 2.55 9.64
CA MET A 211 11.77 1.88 10.81
C MET A 211 12.12 0.42 10.54
N HIS A 212 13.31 0.01 10.93
CA HIS A 212 13.67 -1.41 10.95
C HIS A 212 12.77 -2.17 11.94
N SER A 213 12.01 -3.14 11.44
CA SER A 213 11.08 -3.94 12.25
C SER A 213 10.66 -5.22 11.52
N THR A 214 10.58 -6.33 12.24
CA THR A 214 10.02 -7.59 11.76
C THR A 214 8.50 -7.69 11.95
N GLU A 215 7.88 -6.72 12.64
CA GLU A 215 6.45 -6.70 12.91
C GLU A 215 5.65 -6.03 11.79
N ILE A 216 6.31 -5.18 10.99
CA ILE A 216 5.68 -4.42 9.91
C ILE A 216 5.99 -5.09 8.57
N SER A 217 4.96 -5.61 7.92
CA SER A 217 5.08 -6.15 6.56
C SER A 217 5.32 -5.04 5.53
N LEU A 218 5.94 -5.39 4.40
CA LEU A 218 6.16 -4.43 3.32
C LEU A 218 4.86 -3.84 2.75
N LYS A 219 3.75 -4.61 2.77
CA LYS A 219 2.42 -4.11 2.39
C LYS A 219 1.91 -3.04 3.35
N GLN A 220 2.14 -3.20 4.65
CA GLN A 220 1.82 -2.16 5.63
C GLN A 220 2.71 -0.92 5.45
N ARG A 221 4.00 -1.09 5.13
CA ARG A 221 4.89 0.05 4.80
C ARG A 221 4.38 0.83 3.59
N LEU A 222 3.93 0.14 2.53
CA LEU A 222 3.30 0.75 1.36
C LEU A 222 2.05 1.55 1.75
N GLU A 223 1.21 0.99 2.64
CA GLU A 223 0.04 1.69 3.16
C GLU A 223 0.44 2.94 3.96
N TYR A 224 1.43 2.84 4.85
CA TYR A 224 1.91 3.98 5.64
C TYR A 224 2.42 5.12 4.75
N ILE A 225 3.26 4.84 3.73
CA ILE A 225 3.72 5.87 2.80
C ILE A 225 2.54 6.46 2.02
N SER A 226 1.59 5.64 1.56
CA SER A 226 0.39 6.12 0.85
C SER A 226 -0.43 7.10 1.70
N ARG A 227 -0.65 6.76 2.97
CA ARG A 227 -1.34 7.61 3.94
C ARG A 227 -0.54 8.86 4.30
N ALA A 228 0.79 8.76 4.37
CA ALA A 228 1.67 9.89 4.60
C ALA A 228 1.55 10.91 3.45
N ILE A 229 1.58 10.43 2.20
CA ILE A 229 1.37 11.27 1.00
C ILE A 229 0.00 11.94 1.04
N LEU A 230 -1.06 11.19 1.37
CA LEU A 230 -2.42 11.75 1.47
C LEU A 230 -2.51 12.84 2.55
N SER A 231 -1.91 12.58 3.72
CA SER A 231 -1.88 13.52 4.85
C SER A 231 -1.06 14.77 4.52
N ALA A 232 0.11 14.62 3.89
CA ALA A 232 0.94 15.73 3.43
C ALA A 232 0.18 16.59 2.40
N LYS A 233 -0.43 15.97 1.38
CA LYS A 233 -1.25 16.67 0.37
C LYS A 233 -2.43 17.43 0.97
N SER A 234 -3.04 16.90 2.03
CA SER A 234 -4.16 17.55 2.73
C SER A 234 -3.75 18.81 3.49
N CYS A 235 -2.47 18.93 3.86
CA CYS A 235 -1.91 20.12 4.50
C CYS A 235 -1.43 21.15 3.47
N CYS A 236 -0.94 20.68 2.32
CA CYS A 236 -0.36 21.48 1.24
C CYS A 236 -1.43 22.15 0.35
N THR A 237 -2.27 23.02 0.90
CA THR A 237 -3.20 23.84 0.09
C THR A 237 -2.54 25.12 -0.46
N SER A 238 -1.31 25.47 -0.03
CA SER A 238 -0.65 26.72 -0.47
C SER A 238 0.88 26.83 -0.32
N SER A 239 1.62 25.82 0.14
CA SER A 239 3.06 25.99 0.49
C SER A 239 4.05 25.44 -0.54
N GLN A 240 4.64 26.33 -1.35
CA GLN A 240 5.99 26.13 -1.90
C GLN A 240 6.99 26.29 -0.74
N GLY A 241 7.55 25.19 -0.24
CA GLY A 241 8.47 25.17 0.92
C GLY A 241 8.87 23.74 1.34
N ALA A 242 9.39 23.57 2.56
CA ALA A 242 9.88 22.29 3.11
C ALA A 242 8.85 21.15 3.08
N ASP A 243 7.55 21.46 3.22
CA ASP A 243 6.48 20.46 3.10
C ASP A 243 6.39 19.86 1.68
N GLY A 244 6.76 20.62 0.65
CA GLY A 244 6.82 20.14 -0.73
C GLY A 244 8.02 19.23 -1.00
N GLU A 245 9.17 19.52 -0.38
CA GLU A 245 10.35 18.65 -0.42
C GLU A 245 10.08 17.32 0.28
N PHE A 246 9.48 17.36 1.47
CA PHE A 246 9.05 16.15 2.17
C PHE A 246 8.02 15.34 1.36
N LEU A 247 7.07 15.99 0.70
CA LEU A 247 6.13 15.29 -0.17
C LEU A 247 6.84 14.60 -1.34
N HIS A 248 7.79 15.28 -1.97
CA HIS A 248 8.59 14.70 -3.06
C HIS A 248 9.38 13.48 -2.57
N GLU A 249 10.03 13.58 -1.40
CA GLU A 249 10.75 12.47 -0.78
C GLU A 249 9.83 11.26 -0.51
N LEU A 250 8.60 11.49 -0.07
CA LEU A 250 7.61 10.43 0.11
C LEU A 250 7.17 9.79 -1.22
N GLU A 251 7.03 10.59 -2.28
CA GLU A 251 6.68 10.10 -3.61
C GLU A 251 7.82 9.26 -4.22
N GLU A 252 9.08 9.67 -4.05
CA GLU A 252 10.25 8.85 -4.44
C GLU A 252 10.30 7.54 -3.64
N LYS A 253 10.13 7.59 -2.32
CA LYS A 253 10.08 6.38 -1.47
C LYS A 253 8.94 5.46 -1.88
N MET A 254 7.79 5.98 -2.27
CA MET A 254 6.66 5.19 -2.77
C MET A 254 7.04 4.37 -4.01
N GLU A 255 7.83 4.93 -4.94
CA GLU A 255 8.31 4.17 -6.10
C GLU A 255 9.23 3.03 -5.68
N VAL A 256 10.17 3.29 -4.77
CA VAL A 256 11.08 2.26 -4.23
C VAL A 256 10.32 1.15 -3.51
N VAL A 257 9.34 1.49 -2.66
CA VAL A 257 8.52 0.50 -1.95
C VAL A 257 7.74 -0.38 -2.94
N ARG A 258 7.18 0.21 -4.01
CA ARG A 258 6.46 -0.55 -5.05
C ARG A 258 7.37 -1.55 -5.74
N ILE A 259 8.60 -1.15 -6.07
CA ILE A 259 9.62 -2.04 -6.65
C ILE A 259 9.95 -3.16 -5.67
N GLN A 260 10.17 -2.83 -4.39
CA GLN A 260 10.46 -3.82 -3.36
C GLN A 260 9.31 -4.83 -3.20
N VAL A 261 8.05 -4.38 -3.25
CA VAL A 261 6.86 -5.25 -3.24
C VAL A 261 6.83 -6.14 -4.49
N GLN A 262 7.10 -5.58 -5.67
CA GLN A 262 7.15 -6.33 -6.91
C GLN A 262 8.22 -7.44 -6.88
N ILE A 263 9.41 -7.15 -6.34
CA ILE A 263 10.46 -8.14 -6.12
C ILE A 263 9.95 -9.24 -5.19
N GLN A 264 9.37 -8.85 -4.05
CA GLN A 264 8.86 -9.80 -3.06
C GLN A 264 7.81 -10.74 -3.65
N GLU A 265 6.84 -10.21 -4.40
CA GLU A 265 5.78 -10.99 -5.04
C GLU A 265 6.34 -11.90 -6.14
N THR A 266 7.32 -11.43 -6.90
CA THR A 266 7.99 -12.23 -7.94
C THR A 266 8.77 -13.39 -7.33
N LEU A 267 9.50 -13.16 -6.23
CA LEU A 267 10.21 -14.19 -5.49
C LEU A 267 9.25 -15.25 -4.92
N LYS A 268 8.16 -14.81 -4.28
CA LYS A 268 7.10 -15.70 -3.77
C LYS A 268 6.49 -16.56 -4.88
N LYS A 269 6.30 -16.02 -6.09
CA LYS A 269 5.70 -16.74 -7.22
C LYS A 269 6.68 -17.71 -7.89
N GLN A 270 7.91 -17.29 -8.16
CA GLN A 270 8.86 -18.05 -8.99
C GLN A 270 9.79 -18.98 -8.20
N TYR A 271 10.05 -18.69 -6.92
CA TYR A 271 11.07 -19.38 -6.13
C TYR A 271 10.57 -19.83 -4.75
N SER A 272 9.26 -20.05 -4.58
CA SER A 272 8.62 -20.41 -3.28
C SER A 272 9.29 -21.56 -2.53
N GLN A 273 9.88 -22.52 -3.24
CA GLN A 273 10.51 -23.70 -2.66
C GLN A 273 12.02 -23.55 -2.38
N HIS A 274 12.64 -22.44 -2.79
CA HIS A 274 14.09 -22.27 -2.64
C HIS A 274 14.46 -21.74 -1.24
N PRO A 275 15.35 -22.40 -0.48
CA PRO A 275 15.66 -22.01 0.91
C PRO A 275 16.18 -20.59 1.08
N SER A 276 16.95 -20.07 0.11
CA SER A 276 17.49 -18.69 0.17
C SER A 276 16.42 -17.61 0.09
N VAL A 277 15.22 -17.93 -0.41
CA VAL A 277 14.14 -16.95 -0.61
C VAL A 277 13.52 -16.54 0.71
N GLN A 278 13.40 -17.43 1.69
CA GLN A 278 12.81 -17.07 3.00
C GLN A 278 13.66 -16.01 3.74
N GLY A 279 14.98 -16.10 3.62
CA GLY A 279 15.89 -15.08 4.14
C GLY A 279 15.73 -13.75 3.40
N ALA A 280 15.71 -13.78 2.07
CA ALA A 280 15.49 -12.60 1.25
C ALA A 280 14.14 -11.92 1.52
N LEU A 281 13.05 -12.70 1.68
CA LEU A 281 11.73 -12.18 2.01
C LEU A 281 11.70 -11.47 3.37
N SER A 282 12.35 -12.07 4.38
CA SER A 282 12.45 -11.47 5.71
C SER A 282 13.22 -10.14 5.68
N GLN A 283 14.30 -10.06 4.90
CA GLN A 283 15.06 -8.81 4.70
C GLN A 283 14.24 -7.75 3.96
N LEU A 284 13.48 -8.14 2.93
CA LEU A 284 12.59 -7.23 2.20
C LEU A 284 11.42 -6.73 3.07
N ASP A 285 11.00 -7.44 4.11
CA ASP A 285 9.97 -6.95 5.04
C ASP A 285 10.58 -6.06 6.15
N SER A 286 11.85 -6.28 6.51
CA SER A 286 12.46 -5.66 7.69
C SER A 286 12.66 -4.15 7.58
N GLU A 287 12.93 -3.62 6.39
CA GLU A 287 13.20 -2.19 6.17
C GLU A 287 13.02 -1.79 4.70
N LEU A 288 12.95 -0.47 4.44
CA LEU A 288 13.02 0.06 3.08
C LEU A 288 14.46 0.05 2.61
N MET A 289 14.71 -0.66 1.52
CA MET A 289 16.05 -0.83 0.97
C MET A 289 16.36 0.30 -0.01
N ASP A 290 17.66 0.58 -0.17
CA ASP A 290 18.11 1.43 -1.25
C ASP A 290 18.02 0.71 -2.61
N ILE A 291 17.89 1.49 -3.68
CA ILE A 291 17.75 1.00 -5.06
C ILE A 291 18.95 0.12 -5.49
N THR A 292 20.15 0.43 -5.01
CA THR A 292 21.38 -0.27 -5.39
C THR A 292 21.40 -1.70 -4.82
N LYS A 293 21.01 -1.86 -3.55
CA LYS A 293 20.82 -3.15 -2.89
C LYS A 293 19.70 -3.93 -3.56
N LEU A 294 18.56 -3.30 -3.84
CA LEU A 294 17.45 -3.94 -4.57
C LEU A 294 17.92 -4.48 -5.93
N TYR A 295 18.79 -3.75 -6.63
CA TYR A 295 19.36 -4.19 -7.89
C TYR A 295 20.34 -5.37 -7.71
N GLY A 296 21.38 -5.20 -6.90
CA GLY A 296 22.46 -6.17 -6.79
C GLY A 296 22.09 -7.43 -6.01
N GLU A 297 21.59 -7.25 -4.79
CA GLU A 297 21.38 -8.35 -3.84
C GLU A 297 20.12 -9.16 -4.14
N PHE A 298 19.14 -8.56 -4.84
CA PHE A 298 17.86 -9.21 -5.15
C PHE A 298 17.64 -9.37 -6.66
N ALA A 299 17.47 -8.27 -7.41
CA ALA A 299 17.04 -8.36 -8.80
C ALA A 299 18.08 -9.06 -9.70
N ASP A 300 19.37 -8.81 -9.51
CA ASP A 300 20.45 -9.49 -10.23
C ASP A 300 20.68 -10.92 -9.75
N HIS A 301 20.77 -11.10 -8.43
CA HIS A 301 20.95 -12.42 -7.82
C HIS A 301 19.89 -13.44 -8.27
N PHE A 302 18.61 -13.03 -8.32
CA PHE A 302 17.49 -13.87 -8.72
C PHE A 302 17.09 -13.73 -10.20
N ARG A 303 17.86 -12.99 -11.02
CA ARG A 303 17.62 -12.79 -12.46
C ARG A 303 16.20 -12.28 -12.78
N LEU A 304 15.77 -11.26 -12.05
CA LEU A 304 14.45 -10.64 -12.17
C LEU A 304 14.48 -9.47 -13.16
N SER A 305 14.56 -9.77 -14.46
CA SER A 305 14.77 -8.74 -15.51
C SER A 305 13.71 -7.63 -15.54
N GLU A 306 12.46 -7.94 -15.22
CA GLU A 306 11.40 -6.92 -15.08
C GLU A 306 11.63 -5.98 -13.89
N CYS A 307 12.10 -6.52 -12.76
CA CYS A 307 12.40 -5.72 -11.58
C CYS A 307 13.64 -4.87 -11.84
N LYS A 308 14.67 -5.41 -12.53
CA LYS A 308 15.83 -4.63 -12.98
C LYS A 308 15.42 -3.45 -13.85
N LEU A 309 14.50 -3.66 -14.81
CA LEU A 309 13.98 -2.60 -15.67
C LEU A 309 13.25 -1.52 -14.86
N ALA A 310 12.41 -1.92 -13.91
CA ALA A 310 11.72 -0.99 -13.01
C ALA A 310 12.70 -0.18 -12.14
N ILE A 311 13.75 -0.82 -11.64
CA ILE A 311 14.79 -0.16 -10.84
C ILE A 311 15.55 0.88 -11.66
N ILE A 312 16.04 0.55 -12.86
CA ILE A 312 16.79 1.52 -13.67
C ILE A 312 15.90 2.67 -14.17
N HIS A 313 14.60 2.42 -14.34
CA HIS A 313 13.61 3.46 -14.64
C HIS A 313 13.47 4.43 -13.46
N CYS A 314 13.26 3.91 -12.26
CA CYS A 314 13.15 4.72 -11.03
C CYS A 314 14.45 5.48 -10.72
N ALA A 315 15.61 4.86 -10.95
CA ALA A 315 16.91 5.51 -10.75
C ALA A 315 17.27 6.56 -11.81
N GLY A 316 16.50 6.68 -12.90
CA GLY A 316 16.84 7.55 -14.03
C GLY A 316 18.12 7.13 -14.79
N HIS A 317 18.63 5.92 -14.55
CA HIS A 317 19.84 5.39 -15.21
C HIS A 317 19.46 4.73 -16.54
N SER A 318 19.96 5.26 -17.66
CA SER A 318 19.68 4.71 -18.99
C SER A 318 20.96 4.32 -19.73
N ASP A 319 21.28 3.03 -19.71
CA ASP A 319 22.22 2.42 -20.66
C ASP A 319 21.40 1.66 -21.72
N PRO A 320 21.44 2.08 -22.99
CA PRO A 320 20.73 1.39 -24.06
C PRO A 320 21.06 -0.10 -24.13
N ILE A 321 22.32 -0.50 -23.97
CA ILE A 321 22.73 -1.91 -24.09
C ILE A 321 22.04 -2.75 -23.02
N LEU A 322 22.08 -2.27 -21.77
CA LEU A 322 21.39 -2.91 -20.65
C LEU A 322 19.87 -2.96 -20.86
N VAL A 323 19.24 -1.87 -21.31
CA VAL A 323 17.80 -1.86 -21.58
C VAL A 323 17.44 -2.90 -22.65
N HIS A 324 18.22 -3.01 -23.72
CA HIS A 324 17.98 -4.00 -24.77
C HIS A 324 18.14 -5.43 -24.23
N SER A 325 19.19 -5.70 -23.45
CA SER A 325 19.40 -7.03 -22.86
C SER A 325 18.27 -7.41 -21.90
N LEU A 326 17.80 -6.48 -21.07
CA LEU A 326 16.69 -6.73 -20.14
C LEU A 326 15.39 -7.04 -20.90
N TRP A 327 15.05 -6.26 -21.94
CA TRP A 327 13.89 -6.57 -22.77
C TRP A 327 14.01 -7.92 -23.46
N GLN A 328 15.20 -8.25 -23.96
CA GLN A 328 15.46 -9.56 -24.55
C GLN A 328 15.22 -10.68 -23.54
N GLU A 329 15.80 -10.60 -22.34
CA GLU A 329 15.62 -11.61 -21.28
C GLU A 329 14.14 -11.77 -20.88
N ILE A 330 13.38 -10.66 -20.78
CA ILE A 330 11.94 -10.70 -20.47
C ILE A 330 11.18 -11.47 -21.56
N LEU A 331 11.45 -11.17 -22.83
CA LEU A 331 10.78 -11.81 -23.96
C LEU A 331 11.15 -13.29 -24.07
N GLU A 332 12.43 -13.63 -23.93
CA GLU A 332 12.91 -15.01 -23.96
C GLU A 332 12.30 -15.86 -22.85
N LYS A 333 12.20 -15.30 -21.63
CA LYS A 333 11.56 -15.96 -20.50
C LYS A 333 10.08 -16.24 -20.76
N GLU A 334 9.32 -15.24 -21.21
CA GLU A 334 7.89 -15.42 -21.52
C GLU A 334 7.66 -16.43 -22.67
N LEU A 335 8.53 -16.40 -23.69
CA LEU A 335 8.49 -17.35 -24.79
C LEU A 335 8.82 -18.78 -24.35
N SER A 336 9.74 -18.93 -23.39
CA SER A 336 10.14 -20.22 -22.79
C SER A 336 9.05 -20.78 -21.87
N ASP A 337 8.49 -19.96 -20.99
CA ASP A 337 7.45 -20.36 -20.03
C ASP A 337 6.16 -20.80 -20.74
N SER A 338 5.88 -20.23 -21.92
CA SER A 338 4.69 -20.53 -22.71
C SER A 338 4.86 -21.68 -23.73
N VAL A 339 6.02 -22.35 -23.80
CA VAL A 339 6.32 -23.38 -24.84
C VAL A 339 5.28 -24.51 -24.91
N THR A 340 4.69 -24.88 -23.77
CA THR A 340 3.69 -25.97 -23.68
C THR A 340 2.30 -25.56 -24.17
N MET A 341 2.05 -24.27 -24.41
CA MET A 341 0.75 -23.74 -24.81
C MET A 341 0.54 -23.80 -26.33
N SER A 342 -0.72 -23.67 -26.76
CA SER A 342 -1.04 -23.57 -28.19
C SER A 342 -0.45 -22.29 -28.82
N PRO A 343 -0.14 -22.24 -30.12
CA PRO A 343 0.42 -21.05 -30.75
C PRO A 343 -0.41 -19.77 -30.53
N ALA A 344 -1.74 -19.89 -30.55
CA ALA A 344 -2.65 -18.75 -30.31
C ALA A 344 -2.58 -18.25 -28.85
N ASP A 345 -2.51 -19.18 -27.89
CA ASP A 345 -2.39 -18.80 -26.47
C ASP A 345 -1.02 -18.23 -26.15
N ARG A 346 0.05 -18.72 -26.80
CA ARG A 346 1.41 -18.16 -26.69
C ARG A 346 1.47 -16.72 -27.19
N MET A 347 0.89 -16.46 -28.36
CA MET A 347 0.75 -15.09 -28.88
C MET A 347 0.00 -14.21 -27.88
N ARG A 348 -1.13 -14.70 -27.35
CA ARG A 348 -1.95 -13.94 -26.40
C ARG A 348 -1.19 -13.65 -25.09
N ALA A 349 -0.50 -14.63 -24.52
CA ALA A 349 0.30 -14.47 -23.31
C ALA A 349 1.39 -13.40 -23.50
N LEU A 350 2.17 -13.51 -24.59
CA LEU A 350 3.21 -12.54 -24.91
C LEU A 350 2.63 -11.13 -25.16
N SER A 351 1.49 -11.03 -25.86
CA SER A 351 0.82 -9.75 -26.10
C SER A 351 0.36 -9.11 -24.79
N LEU A 352 -0.29 -9.85 -23.90
CA LEU A 352 -0.69 -9.34 -22.58
C LEU A 352 0.51 -8.85 -21.76
N LYS A 353 1.62 -9.59 -21.80
CA LYS A 353 2.87 -9.22 -21.13
C LYS A 353 3.46 -7.92 -21.69
N LEU A 354 3.56 -7.83 -23.02
CA LEU A 354 4.04 -6.66 -23.74
C LEU A 354 3.14 -5.44 -23.53
N VAL A 355 1.82 -5.60 -23.54
CA VAL A 355 0.87 -4.51 -23.31
C VAL A 355 0.98 -3.97 -21.89
N SER A 356 1.10 -4.86 -20.90
CA SER A 356 1.29 -4.47 -19.51
C SER A 356 2.56 -3.64 -19.30
N LEU A 357 3.72 -4.13 -19.76
CA LEU A 357 4.99 -3.42 -19.63
C LEU A 357 5.07 -2.19 -20.54
N GLY A 358 4.60 -2.32 -21.79
CA GLY A 358 4.63 -1.27 -22.78
C GLY A 358 3.82 -0.05 -22.36
N LYS A 359 2.63 -0.21 -21.76
CA LYS A 359 1.85 0.92 -21.24
C LYS A 359 2.57 1.70 -20.14
N MET A 360 3.45 1.05 -19.38
CA MET A 360 4.25 1.71 -18.35
C MET A 360 5.43 2.49 -18.95
N TYR A 361 6.12 1.93 -19.95
CA TYR A 361 7.38 2.50 -20.47
C TYR A 361 7.25 3.25 -21.81
N ALA A 362 6.13 3.16 -22.53
CA ALA A 362 5.96 3.81 -23.83
C ALA A 362 6.07 5.35 -23.77
N GLY A 363 5.76 5.94 -22.62
CA GLY A 363 5.94 7.38 -22.36
C GLY A 363 7.41 7.80 -22.18
N THR A 364 8.33 6.86 -21.96
CA THR A 364 9.75 7.11 -21.70
C THR A 364 10.65 6.36 -22.70
N PRO A 365 10.92 6.94 -23.90
CA PRO A 365 11.58 6.24 -25.01
C PRO A 365 12.94 5.60 -24.70
N ARG A 366 13.66 6.10 -23.68
CA ARG A 366 14.94 5.53 -23.23
C ARG A 366 14.81 4.13 -22.61
N TYR A 367 13.63 3.79 -22.09
CA TYR A 367 13.33 2.49 -21.46
C TYR A 367 12.44 1.60 -22.33
N PHE A 368 11.93 2.11 -23.45
CA PHE A 368 11.12 1.39 -24.42
C PHE A 368 11.77 1.44 -25.81
N PRO A 369 12.74 0.55 -26.10
CA PRO A 369 13.51 0.57 -27.35
C PRO A 369 12.68 0.02 -28.51
N LEU A 370 11.77 0.86 -29.03
CA LEU A 370 10.75 0.47 -30.01
C LEU A 370 11.33 -0.25 -31.23
N GLU A 371 12.42 0.26 -31.82
CA GLU A 371 13.02 -0.34 -33.01
C GLU A 371 13.57 -1.74 -32.74
N PHE A 372 14.25 -1.92 -31.60
CA PHE A 372 14.73 -3.22 -31.15
C PHE A 372 13.57 -4.18 -30.91
N LEU A 373 12.52 -3.74 -30.20
CA LEU A 373 11.35 -4.56 -29.89
C LEU A 373 10.62 -5.01 -31.15
N VAL A 374 10.37 -4.10 -32.10
CA VAL A 374 9.75 -4.45 -33.39
C VAL A 374 10.60 -5.48 -34.11
N LYS A 375 11.90 -5.22 -34.26
CA LYS A 375 12.82 -6.14 -34.96
C LYS A 375 12.85 -7.52 -34.31
N TYR A 376 12.99 -7.57 -32.99
CA TYR A 376 13.08 -8.82 -32.23
C TYR A 376 11.78 -9.63 -32.34
N LEU A 377 10.63 -8.98 -32.07
CA LEU A 377 9.33 -9.65 -32.11
C LEU A 377 8.99 -10.17 -33.51
N GLU A 378 9.32 -9.41 -34.56
CA GLU A 378 9.09 -9.86 -35.94
C GLU A 378 9.98 -11.05 -36.34
N GLN A 379 11.19 -11.13 -35.79
CA GLN A 379 12.02 -12.34 -35.94
C GLN A 379 11.39 -13.54 -35.23
N GLU A 380 10.81 -13.37 -34.04
CA GLU A 380 10.10 -14.44 -33.33
C GLU A 380 8.83 -14.87 -34.05
N VAL A 381 8.05 -13.92 -34.61
CA VAL A 381 6.91 -14.22 -35.49
C VAL A 381 7.34 -15.05 -36.69
N CYS A 382 8.49 -14.73 -37.29
CA CYS A 382 9.05 -15.54 -38.37
C CYS A 382 9.42 -16.97 -37.92
N ARG A 383 10.12 -17.11 -36.78
CA ARG A 383 10.58 -18.40 -36.23
C ARG A 383 9.42 -19.31 -35.83
N LEU A 384 8.41 -18.75 -35.18
CA LEU A 384 7.24 -19.47 -34.65
C LEU A 384 6.08 -19.57 -35.65
N ASN A 385 6.23 -18.92 -36.81
CA ASN A 385 5.24 -18.86 -37.89
C ASN A 385 3.87 -18.33 -37.41
N TRP A 386 3.92 -17.25 -36.62
CA TRP A 386 2.73 -16.56 -36.11
C TRP A 386 2.12 -15.60 -37.13
N ASP A 387 0.97 -15.03 -36.77
CA ASP A 387 0.28 -14.03 -37.59
C ASP A 387 1.13 -12.76 -37.78
N VAL A 388 1.17 -12.27 -39.02
CA VAL A 388 1.98 -11.10 -39.43
C VAL A 388 1.48 -9.80 -38.79
N GLY A 389 0.19 -9.71 -38.43
CA GLY A 389 -0.37 -8.55 -37.75
C GLY A 389 -0.05 -8.47 -36.26
N PHE A 390 0.41 -9.56 -35.64
CA PHE A 390 0.60 -9.69 -34.21
C PHE A 390 1.34 -8.52 -33.55
N VAL A 391 2.53 -8.18 -34.08
CA VAL A 391 3.40 -7.13 -33.53
C VAL A 391 2.74 -5.77 -33.69
N THR A 392 2.17 -5.51 -34.87
CA THR A 392 1.50 -4.23 -35.15
C THR A 392 0.30 -3.98 -34.24
N PHE A 393 -0.56 -4.98 -34.03
CA PHE A 393 -1.73 -4.85 -33.16
C PHE A 393 -1.32 -4.68 -31.70
N THR A 394 -0.33 -5.46 -31.23
CA THR A 394 0.16 -5.36 -29.84
C THR A 394 0.76 -3.99 -29.55
N LEU A 395 1.57 -3.43 -30.46
CA LEU A 395 2.17 -2.10 -30.29
C LEU A 395 1.14 -0.97 -30.39
N GLN A 396 0.11 -1.13 -31.21
CA GLN A 396 -1.02 -0.19 -31.24
C GLN A 396 -1.81 -0.24 -29.92
N GLU A 397 -2.02 -1.43 -29.33
CA GLU A 397 -2.68 -1.58 -28.03
C GLU A 397 -1.88 -0.97 -26.87
N ILE A 398 -0.54 -0.98 -26.96
CA ILE A 398 0.35 -0.25 -26.04
C ILE A 398 0.13 1.27 -26.13
N GLY A 399 -0.36 1.78 -27.27
CA GLY A 399 -0.53 3.20 -27.54
C GLY A 399 0.57 3.80 -28.42
N VAL A 400 1.40 2.97 -29.07
CA VAL A 400 2.39 3.45 -30.05
C VAL A 400 1.65 4.00 -31.26
N GLN A 401 1.94 5.26 -31.59
CA GLN A 401 1.28 5.93 -32.71
C GLN A 401 1.65 5.27 -34.04
N LEU A 402 0.65 5.12 -34.91
CA LEU A 402 0.81 4.51 -36.23
C LEU A 402 1.92 5.15 -37.09
N PRO A 403 2.06 6.50 -37.16
CA PRO A 403 3.16 7.11 -37.91
C PRO A 403 4.54 6.70 -37.41
N ARG A 404 4.72 6.67 -36.09
CA ARG A 404 5.98 6.25 -35.46
C ARG A 404 6.29 4.79 -35.76
N LEU A 405 5.28 3.92 -35.73
CA LEU A 405 5.45 2.51 -36.07
C LEU A 405 5.83 2.34 -37.54
N LEU A 406 5.22 3.09 -38.46
CA LEU A 406 5.58 3.07 -39.88
C LEU A 406 7.02 3.52 -40.12
N GLU A 407 7.50 4.57 -39.43
CA GLU A 407 8.91 5.00 -39.51
C GLU A 407 9.87 3.88 -39.12
N VAL A 408 9.55 3.12 -38.07
CA VAL A 408 10.38 1.98 -37.64
C VAL A 408 10.38 0.88 -38.70
N TYR A 409 9.22 0.47 -39.22
CA TYR A 409 9.18 -0.55 -40.27
C TYR A 409 9.87 -0.10 -41.57
N ASP A 410 9.72 1.16 -41.97
CA ASP A 410 10.42 1.75 -43.12
C ASP A 410 11.94 1.71 -42.91
N HIS A 411 12.42 2.10 -41.72
CA HIS A 411 13.82 2.03 -41.38
C HIS A 411 14.36 0.58 -41.42
N LEU A 412 13.65 -0.37 -40.80
CA LEU A 412 14.02 -1.78 -40.81
C LEU A 412 14.05 -2.36 -42.23
N PHE A 413 13.13 -1.96 -43.09
CA PHE A 413 13.09 -2.36 -44.50
C PHE A 413 14.32 -1.82 -45.25
N LYS A 414 14.63 -0.53 -45.11
CA LYS A 414 15.76 0.14 -45.77
C LYS A 414 17.12 -0.37 -45.30
N THR A 415 17.24 -0.79 -44.04
CA THR A 415 18.49 -1.33 -43.46
C THR A 415 18.89 -2.68 -44.08
N ARG A 416 17.96 -3.41 -44.72
CA ARG A 416 18.23 -4.66 -45.46
C ARG A 416 19.00 -5.70 -44.65
N ASP A 417 18.58 -5.92 -43.40
CA ASP A 417 19.23 -6.88 -42.51
C ASP A 417 19.21 -8.31 -43.11
N PRO A 418 20.37 -8.98 -43.26
CA PRO A 418 20.44 -10.35 -43.73
C PRO A 418 19.67 -11.37 -42.87
N CYS A 419 19.24 -11.01 -41.65
CA CYS A 419 18.47 -11.89 -40.77
C CYS A 419 17.21 -12.44 -41.43
N TRP A 420 16.51 -11.63 -42.25
CA TRP A 420 15.27 -12.05 -42.92
C TRP A 420 15.51 -13.12 -43.98
N GLN A 421 16.66 -13.07 -44.66
CA GLN A 421 17.08 -14.11 -45.59
C GLN A 421 17.43 -15.39 -44.85
N ARG A 422 18.16 -15.30 -43.72
CA ARG A 422 18.47 -16.46 -42.87
C ARG A 422 17.22 -17.15 -42.32
N LEU A 423 16.18 -16.36 -41.99
CA LEU A 423 14.87 -16.85 -41.55
C LEU A 423 13.99 -17.37 -42.70
N LYS A 424 14.49 -17.38 -43.94
CA LYS A 424 13.78 -17.82 -45.15
C LYS A 424 12.48 -17.04 -45.43
N LYS A 425 12.33 -15.83 -44.89
CA LYS A 425 11.19 -14.94 -45.11
C LYS A 425 11.65 -13.53 -45.54
N PRO A 426 12.24 -13.37 -46.74
CA PRO A 426 12.81 -12.09 -47.19
C PRO A 426 11.75 -10.99 -47.44
N LEU A 427 10.47 -11.36 -47.61
CA LEU A 427 9.37 -10.43 -47.88
C LEU A 427 8.56 -10.09 -46.61
N HIS A 428 8.94 -10.61 -45.44
CA HIS A 428 8.16 -10.49 -44.18
C HIS A 428 7.84 -9.05 -43.80
N LEU A 429 8.87 -8.17 -43.75
CA LEU A 429 8.68 -6.76 -43.38
C LEU A 429 7.70 -6.02 -44.30
N VAL A 430 7.69 -6.38 -45.58
CA VAL A 430 6.79 -5.79 -46.59
C VAL A 430 5.36 -6.27 -46.36
N GLU A 431 5.17 -7.53 -45.98
CA GLU A 431 3.87 -8.05 -45.55
C GLU A 431 3.38 -7.34 -44.26
N CYS A 432 4.26 -7.10 -43.28
CA CYS A 432 3.94 -6.33 -42.07
C CYS A 432 3.50 -4.89 -42.41
N ILE A 433 4.25 -4.19 -43.26
CA ILE A 433 3.91 -2.83 -43.72
C ILE A 433 2.55 -2.83 -44.42
N HIS A 434 2.28 -3.82 -45.27
CA HIS A 434 0.99 -3.95 -45.93
C HIS A 434 -0.16 -4.12 -44.93
N VAL A 435 0.00 -4.97 -43.90
CA VAL A 435 -1.01 -5.17 -42.84
C VAL A 435 -1.23 -3.87 -42.07
N LEU A 436 -0.14 -3.19 -41.69
CA LEU A 436 -0.17 -1.93 -40.95
C LEU A 436 -0.97 -0.85 -41.70
N LEU A 437 -0.66 -0.65 -42.98
CA LEU A 437 -1.31 0.35 -43.83
C LEU A 437 -2.73 -0.07 -44.23
N SER A 438 -3.00 -1.36 -44.41
CA SER A 438 -4.36 -1.86 -44.62
C SER A 438 -5.26 -1.58 -43.43
N GLY A 439 -4.73 -1.72 -42.21
CA GLY A 439 -5.44 -1.36 -40.97
C GLY A 439 -5.77 0.13 -40.89
N TYR A 440 -4.88 1.00 -41.37
CA TYR A 440 -5.14 2.44 -41.47
C TYR A 440 -6.21 2.79 -42.50
N VAL A 441 -6.18 2.15 -43.67
CA VAL A 441 -7.20 2.35 -44.71
C VAL A 441 -8.59 1.88 -44.22
N ALA A 442 -8.65 0.79 -43.46
CA ALA A 442 -9.90 0.28 -42.89
C ALA A 442 -10.44 1.19 -41.78
N ASP A 443 -9.55 1.81 -41.01
CA ASP A 443 -9.90 2.71 -39.91
C ASP A 443 -8.98 3.94 -39.87
N PRO A 444 -9.32 5.00 -40.63
CA PRO A 444 -8.53 6.23 -40.67
C PRO A 444 -8.53 7.02 -39.36
N SER A 445 -9.40 6.67 -38.40
CA SER A 445 -9.49 7.34 -37.09
C SER A 445 -8.29 7.07 -36.20
N ARG A 446 -7.49 6.03 -36.50
CA ARG A 446 -6.22 5.70 -35.84
C ARG A 446 -5.15 6.79 -35.93
N VAL A 447 -5.32 7.74 -36.85
CA VAL A 447 -4.48 8.93 -36.96
C VAL A 447 -5.34 10.16 -36.66
N PRO A 448 -4.86 11.09 -35.81
CA PRO A 448 -5.57 12.32 -35.53
C PRO A 448 -5.95 13.07 -36.81
N ALA A 449 -7.16 13.63 -36.85
CA ALA A 449 -7.72 14.24 -38.06
C ALA A 449 -6.82 15.34 -38.66
N TYR A 450 -6.12 16.10 -37.82
CA TYR A 450 -5.22 17.18 -38.24
C TYR A 450 -3.95 16.67 -38.96
N ASP A 451 -3.48 15.48 -38.63
CA ASP A 451 -2.27 14.87 -39.23
C ASP A 451 -2.60 13.91 -40.38
N ARG A 452 -3.87 13.53 -40.54
CA ARG A 452 -4.30 12.49 -41.47
C ARG A 452 -3.81 12.73 -42.89
N ARG A 453 -4.06 13.93 -43.45
CA ARG A 453 -3.66 14.28 -44.83
C ARG A 453 -2.14 14.18 -45.04
N ARG A 454 -1.36 14.72 -44.10
CA ARG A 454 0.11 14.66 -44.15
C ARG A 454 0.57 13.21 -44.12
N PHE A 455 0.01 12.42 -43.20
CA PHE A 455 0.36 11.01 -43.06
C PHE A 455 -0.04 10.17 -44.29
N THR A 456 -1.22 10.39 -44.87
CA THR A 456 -1.65 9.73 -46.12
C THR A 456 -0.65 9.97 -47.24
N ASN A 457 -0.17 11.21 -47.41
CA ASN A 457 0.84 11.53 -48.42
C ASN A 457 2.16 10.80 -48.18
N VAL A 458 2.66 10.78 -46.94
CA VAL A 458 3.87 10.01 -46.58
C VAL A 458 3.70 8.52 -46.89
N CYS A 459 2.53 7.96 -46.60
CA CYS A 459 2.23 6.57 -46.92
C CYS A 459 2.24 6.31 -48.44
N LEU A 460 1.68 7.22 -49.25
CA LEU A 460 1.70 7.12 -50.71
C LEU A 460 3.13 7.17 -51.26
N ASP A 461 3.96 8.08 -50.77
CA ASP A 461 5.37 8.20 -51.16
C ASP A 461 6.17 6.94 -50.79
N ASN A 462 5.98 6.44 -49.56
CA ASN A 462 6.63 5.21 -49.09
C ASN A 462 6.18 3.99 -49.91
N ILE A 463 4.88 3.86 -50.22
CA ILE A 463 4.37 2.78 -51.09
C ILE A 463 5.02 2.82 -52.47
N CYS A 464 5.19 4.00 -53.06
CA CYS A 464 5.89 4.15 -54.34
C CYS A 464 7.33 3.66 -54.24
N GLY A 465 8.05 4.04 -53.18
CA GLY A 465 9.41 3.56 -52.90
C GLY A 465 9.48 2.04 -52.77
N TYR A 466 8.59 1.44 -51.97
CA TYR A 466 8.53 -0.01 -51.79
C TYR A 466 8.23 -0.75 -53.11
N LEU A 467 7.31 -0.24 -53.94
CA LEU A 467 6.97 -0.84 -55.23
C LEU A 467 8.16 -0.85 -56.19
N VAL A 468 8.95 0.23 -56.25
CA VAL A 468 10.17 0.31 -57.09
C VAL A 468 11.18 -0.74 -56.64
N GLU A 469 11.42 -0.85 -55.33
CA GLU A 469 12.36 -1.84 -54.79
C GLU A 469 11.88 -3.27 -55.04
N LEU A 470 10.60 -3.57 -54.82
CA LEU A 470 10.03 -4.89 -55.05
C LEU A 470 10.08 -5.32 -56.52
N GLN A 471 9.91 -4.38 -57.46
CA GLN A 471 10.01 -4.65 -58.90
C GLN A 471 11.44 -4.96 -59.36
N SER A 472 12.44 -4.52 -58.61
CA SER A 472 13.85 -4.80 -58.90
C SER A 472 14.30 -6.22 -58.49
N LEU A 473 13.51 -6.91 -57.65
CA LEU A 473 13.79 -8.26 -57.17
C LEU A 473 13.44 -9.33 -58.21
N SER A 474 14.05 -10.51 -58.06
CA SER A 474 13.77 -11.64 -58.95
C SER A 474 12.30 -12.08 -58.86
N PRO A 475 11.63 -12.28 -60.01
CA PRO A 475 10.19 -12.54 -60.03
C PRO A 475 9.86 -13.89 -59.37
N SER A 476 8.99 -13.84 -58.36
CA SER A 476 8.37 -15.01 -57.72
C SER A 476 6.87 -14.81 -57.61
N ALA A 477 6.09 -15.90 -57.53
CA ALA A 477 4.64 -15.82 -57.41
C ALA A 477 4.19 -15.05 -56.14
N ALA A 478 4.92 -15.23 -55.03
CA ALA A 478 4.68 -14.49 -53.79
C ALA A 478 4.95 -12.98 -53.95
N LEU A 479 6.05 -12.62 -54.61
CA LEU A 479 6.40 -11.22 -54.89
C LEU A 479 5.35 -10.54 -55.78
N GLN A 480 4.88 -11.21 -56.83
CA GLN A 480 3.84 -10.66 -57.72
C GLN A 480 2.52 -10.42 -56.98
N ARG A 481 2.14 -11.31 -56.05
CA ARG A 481 0.97 -11.13 -55.19
C ARG A 481 1.12 -9.90 -54.29
N ILE A 482 2.29 -9.73 -53.65
CA ILE A 482 2.57 -8.57 -52.79
C ILE A 482 2.52 -7.27 -53.60
N ILE A 483 3.12 -7.23 -54.79
CA ILE A 483 3.03 -6.06 -55.68
C ILE A 483 1.57 -5.72 -56.01
N GLY A 484 0.74 -6.72 -56.32
CA GLY A 484 -0.70 -6.53 -56.54
C GLY A 484 -1.44 -5.98 -55.32
N ASN A 485 -1.09 -6.47 -54.12
CA ASN A 485 -1.64 -5.99 -52.86
C ASN A 485 -1.28 -4.52 -52.62
N PHE A 486 -0.02 -4.12 -52.81
CA PHE A 486 0.41 -2.72 -52.64
C PHE A 486 -0.21 -1.78 -53.66
N LYS A 487 -0.40 -2.20 -54.91
CA LYS A 487 -1.15 -1.40 -55.92
C LYS A 487 -2.61 -1.20 -55.50
N THR A 488 -3.24 -2.25 -54.97
CA THR A 488 -4.61 -2.16 -54.46
C THR A 488 -4.69 -1.24 -53.23
N LEU A 489 -3.70 -1.33 -52.34
CA LEU A 489 -3.58 -0.49 -51.17
C LEU A 489 -3.38 0.99 -51.55
N GLN A 490 -2.52 1.29 -52.52
CA GLN A 490 -2.33 2.63 -53.07
C GLN A 490 -3.65 3.22 -53.56
N ALA A 491 -4.40 2.49 -54.39
CA ALA A 491 -5.69 2.94 -54.93
C ALA A 491 -6.77 3.13 -53.85
N LYS A 492 -6.68 2.40 -52.73
CA LYS A 492 -7.58 2.62 -51.58
C LYS A 492 -7.14 3.84 -50.76
N LEU A 493 -5.84 4.01 -50.55
CA LEU A 493 -5.27 5.09 -49.77
C LEU A 493 -5.51 6.46 -50.41
N GLU A 494 -5.49 6.55 -51.75
CA GLU A 494 -5.89 7.74 -52.51
C GLU A 494 -7.36 8.17 -52.25
N LYS A 495 -8.20 7.24 -51.77
CA LYS A 495 -9.61 7.49 -51.43
C LYS A 495 -9.85 7.81 -49.95
N VAL A 496 -8.81 7.77 -49.11
CA VAL A 496 -8.89 8.01 -47.65
C VAL A 496 -8.89 9.52 -47.29
N HIS A 497 -8.92 10.40 -48.31
CA HIS A 497 -8.95 11.85 -48.14
C HIS A 497 -10.23 12.39 -47.50
#